data_AF-A0A842QFT8-F1
#
_entry.id   AF-A0A842QFT8-F1
#
_cell.length_a   1.000
_cell.length_b   1.000
_cell.length_c   1.000
_cell.angle_alpha   90.00
_cell.angle_beta   90.00
_cell.angle_gamma   90.00
#
_symmetry.space_group_name_H-M   'P 1'
#
loop_
_entity.id
_entity.type
_entity.pdbx_description
1 polymer ?
#
loop_
_entity_poly.entity_id
_entity_poly.type
_entity_poly.pdbx_seq_one_letter_code
_entity_poly.pdbx_strand_id
1 'polypeptide(L)'
;MPAKEDNKIAKDMEKKLDKLITEVTELRGEVEKLSTSTSKLEDVEALNEQLKTMEKKVSSVEEIPDISKKLDLQETALHKKLDEMSGSIEKQQDALDSKVDSIKDDLSPLSTLEETNEKIGNVNDLVKEMSESKETDVMFKKLDEILISLTDVKDELDTSKGISEEQFDNLHDQLSELTSEEDIAEKLESIDSRIEEGRAEFEKKIEDLLGSVVGLGNTMNKLKDSSESDVIRKKIDSLETYIADLSGLEDRFHDLNTSIEDTKEIVGIIVRQLDDIERKYNKTLDKVDETIELVEEATDNLNTGSAKQQKKKEETVSENENEEEVDEPKSDMPEDLDSLMQHLLDMVDADVEANEMAAAIESVRDQLTNIIDTHTPVLFKLGKRANELKSYPPTATLNENDIARLNSEIREWREKLTEISK
;
A
#
# COMPACT_ATOMS: atom_id res chain seq x y z
N MET A 1 186.34 62.13 29.24
CA MET A 1 185.47 61.70 28.11
C MET A 1 184.07 61.39 28.66
N PRO A 2 183.15 62.38 28.82
CA PRO A 2 181.83 62.18 29.42
C PRO A 2 180.69 61.90 28.42
N ALA A 3 180.87 62.17 27.12
CA ALA A 3 179.82 62.03 26.10
C ALA A 3 179.39 60.58 25.77
N LYS A 4 180.05 59.55 26.35
CA LYS A 4 179.72 58.13 26.12
C LYS A 4 178.70 57.56 27.11
N GLU A 5 178.60 58.11 28.32
CA GLU A 5 177.66 57.63 29.34
C GLU A 5 176.24 58.17 29.11
N ASP A 6 176.11 59.46 28.76
CA ASP A 6 174.80 60.07 28.46
C ASP A 6 174.12 59.40 27.25
N ASN A 7 174.92 58.99 26.24
CA ASN A 7 174.42 58.26 25.07
C ASN A 7 173.93 56.83 25.44
N LYS A 8 174.55 56.20 26.46
CA LYS A 8 174.11 54.89 26.96
C LYS A 8 172.78 55.01 27.70
N ILE A 9 172.61 56.06 28.52
CA ILE A 9 171.37 56.33 29.25
C ILE A 9 170.23 56.65 28.28
N ALA A 10 170.47 57.48 27.26
CA ALA A 10 169.48 57.80 26.23
C ALA A 10 169.01 56.54 25.48
N LYS A 11 169.94 55.65 25.12
CA LYS A 11 169.63 54.39 24.41
C LYS A 11 168.89 53.38 25.28
N ASP A 12 169.16 53.33 26.58
CA ASP A 12 168.40 52.50 27.53
C ASP A 12 167.00 53.06 27.77
N MET A 13 166.84 54.40 27.76
CA MET A 13 165.53 55.05 27.79
C MET A 13 164.73 54.80 26.51
N GLU A 14 165.34 54.87 25.33
CA GLU A 14 164.70 54.51 24.05
C GLU A 14 164.19 53.07 24.08
N LYS A 15 165.02 52.11 24.52
CA LYS A 15 164.59 50.71 24.66
C LYS A 15 163.41 50.54 25.63
N LYS A 16 163.42 51.26 26.75
CA LYS A 16 162.30 51.24 27.70
C LYS A 16 161.05 51.85 27.09
N LEU A 17 161.21 52.94 26.33
CA LEU A 17 160.11 53.60 25.63
C LEU A 17 159.52 52.68 24.56
N ASP A 18 160.33 52.02 23.75
CA ASP A 18 159.90 51.05 22.74
C ASP A 18 159.17 49.85 23.38
N LYS A 19 159.67 49.36 24.51
CA LYS A 19 158.99 48.31 25.27
C LYS A 19 157.64 48.78 25.79
N LEU A 20 157.59 49.99 26.34
CA LEU A 20 156.35 50.60 26.84
C LEU A 20 155.35 50.81 25.70
N ILE A 21 155.80 51.27 24.54
CA ILE A 21 154.97 51.41 23.33
C ILE A 21 154.40 50.05 22.94
N THR A 22 155.22 49.00 22.93
CA THR A 22 154.77 47.63 22.60
C THR A 22 153.70 47.15 23.58
N GLU A 23 153.95 47.28 24.89
CA GLU A 23 153.01 46.90 25.96
C GLU A 23 151.70 47.70 25.86
N VAL A 24 151.74 49.01 25.59
CA VAL A 24 150.55 49.85 25.40
C VAL A 24 149.77 49.45 24.14
N THR A 25 150.47 49.05 23.07
CA THR A 25 149.83 48.61 21.83
C THR A 25 149.14 47.25 22.01
N GLU A 26 149.76 46.33 22.76
CA GLU A 26 149.15 45.05 23.15
C GLU A 26 147.93 45.25 24.05
N LEU A 27 148.04 46.08 25.09
CA LEU A 27 146.91 46.42 25.98
C LEU A 27 145.74 47.04 25.20
N ARG A 28 146.03 47.92 24.24
CA ARG A 28 144.98 48.47 23.37
C ARG A 28 144.28 47.38 22.56
N GLY A 29 145.03 46.43 22.02
CA GLY A 29 144.49 45.27 21.31
C GLY A 29 143.65 44.35 22.22
N GLU A 30 144.06 44.16 23.47
CA GLU A 30 143.27 43.42 24.47
C GLU A 30 141.98 44.15 24.86
N VAL A 31 142.03 45.47 25.05
CA VAL A 31 140.85 46.31 25.32
C VAL A 31 139.86 46.26 24.16
N GLU A 32 140.33 46.25 22.91
CA GLU A 32 139.47 46.11 21.73
C GLU A 32 138.81 44.73 21.67
N LYS A 33 139.55 43.65 22.02
CA LYS A 33 138.99 42.30 22.18
C LYS A 33 137.97 42.23 23.32
N LEU A 34 138.20 42.94 24.42
CA LEU A 34 137.23 43.03 25.51
C LEU A 34 135.99 43.80 25.09
N SER A 35 136.13 44.94 24.40
CA SER A 35 135.01 45.72 23.89
C SER A 35 134.13 44.91 22.92
N THR A 36 134.75 44.12 22.04
CA THR A 36 133.99 43.22 21.14
C THR A 36 133.34 42.06 21.90
N SER A 37 133.94 41.60 23.00
CA SER A 37 133.34 40.58 23.87
C SER A 37 132.17 41.15 24.69
N THR A 38 132.23 42.41 25.12
CA THR A 38 131.11 43.12 25.78
C THR A 38 129.92 43.27 24.84
N SER A 39 130.13 43.64 23.57
CA SER A 39 129.05 43.70 22.58
C SER A 39 128.38 42.34 22.35
N LYS A 40 129.15 41.24 22.33
CA LYS A 40 128.58 39.88 22.29
C LYS A 40 127.75 39.53 23.53
N LEU A 41 128.03 40.15 24.67
CA LEU A 41 127.29 39.93 25.91
C LEU A 41 125.92 40.62 25.87
N GLU A 42 125.84 41.80 25.24
CA GLU A 42 124.57 42.46 24.93
C GLU A 42 123.69 41.61 23.99
N ASP A 43 124.30 40.96 22.98
CA ASP A 43 123.58 40.02 22.11
C ASP A 43 123.02 38.81 22.89
N VAL A 44 123.75 38.32 23.91
CA VAL A 44 123.30 37.23 24.79
C VAL A 44 122.12 37.67 25.66
N GLU A 45 122.12 38.89 26.18
CA GLU A 45 120.98 39.44 26.92
C GLU A 45 119.75 39.58 26.02
N ALA A 46 119.91 40.05 24.78
CA ALA A 46 118.83 40.12 23.80
C ALA A 46 118.26 38.72 23.46
N LEU A 47 119.13 37.71 23.29
CA LEU A 47 118.70 36.32 23.09
C LEU A 47 117.94 35.77 24.31
N ASN A 48 118.34 36.12 25.53
CA ASN A 48 117.66 35.68 26.74
C ASN A 48 116.24 36.26 26.86
N GLU A 49 116.04 37.54 26.51
CA GLU A 49 114.71 38.14 26.46
C GLU A 49 113.83 37.54 25.35
N GLN A 50 114.42 37.21 24.20
CA GLN A 50 113.72 36.44 23.16
C GLN A 50 113.32 35.05 23.65
N LEU A 51 114.19 34.37 24.42
CA LEU A 51 113.93 33.04 24.97
C LEU A 51 112.80 33.09 26.00
N LYS A 52 112.79 34.05 26.93
CA LYS A 52 111.65 34.27 27.84
C LYS A 52 110.33 34.53 27.09
N THR A 53 110.40 35.28 25.99
CA THR A 53 109.23 35.54 25.14
C THR A 53 108.76 34.25 24.45
N MET A 54 109.68 33.39 24.01
CA MET A 54 109.36 32.09 23.44
C MET A 54 108.77 31.14 24.49
N GLU A 55 109.35 31.06 25.69
CA GLU A 55 108.81 30.25 26.79
C GLU A 55 107.37 30.62 27.11
N LYS A 56 107.06 31.92 27.19
CA LYS A 56 105.68 32.39 27.40
C LYS A 56 104.74 31.95 26.27
N LYS A 57 105.19 31.99 25.01
CA LYS A 57 104.40 31.51 23.87
C LYS A 57 104.22 30.00 23.87
N VAL A 58 105.25 29.23 24.24
CA VAL A 58 105.20 27.76 24.35
C VAL A 58 104.25 27.34 25.46
N SER A 59 104.22 28.04 26.60
CA SER A 59 103.24 27.76 27.66
C SER A 59 101.80 27.94 27.20
N SER A 60 101.49 28.91 26.32
CA SER A 60 100.16 29.01 25.70
C SER A 60 99.84 27.87 24.72
N VAL A 61 100.86 27.18 24.17
CA VAL A 61 100.66 25.97 23.34
C VAL A 61 100.28 24.77 24.20
N GLU A 62 100.72 24.72 25.47
CA GLU A 62 100.33 23.66 26.41
C GLU A 62 98.83 23.69 26.77
N GLU A 63 98.12 24.81 26.52
CA GLU A 63 96.68 24.92 26.70
C GLU A 63 95.86 24.33 25.53
N ILE A 64 96.49 24.06 24.37
CA ILE A 64 95.81 23.53 23.17
C ILE A 64 95.08 22.19 23.43
N PRO A 65 95.65 21.20 24.13
CA PRO A 65 94.96 19.94 24.42
C PRO A 65 93.68 20.14 25.24
N ASP A 66 93.66 21.08 26.18
CA ASP A 66 92.47 21.37 26.98
C ASP A 66 91.41 22.12 26.18
N ILE A 67 91.83 23.02 25.27
CA ILE A 67 90.93 23.64 24.29
C ILE A 67 90.33 22.56 23.38
N SER A 68 91.13 21.61 22.90
CA SER A 68 90.66 20.50 22.06
C SER A 68 89.62 19.65 22.79
N LYS A 69 89.88 19.24 24.03
CA LYS A 69 88.91 18.48 24.84
C LYS A 69 87.60 19.25 25.05
N LYS A 70 87.67 20.56 25.30
CA LYS A 70 86.48 21.40 25.44
C LYS A 70 85.70 21.46 24.12
N LEU A 71 86.40 21.54 22.99
CA LEU A 71 85.78 21.52 21.67
C LEU A 71 85.10 20.18 21.38
N ASP A 72 85.75 19.05 21.68
CA ASP A 72 85.17 17.71 21.52
C ASP A 72 83.89 17.54 22.37
N LEU A 73 83.93 18.02 23.61
CA LEU A 73 82.76 18.01 24.50
C LEU A 73 81.62 18.91 23.99
N GLN A 74 81.96 20.05 23.37
CA GLN A 74 80.95 20.92 22.74
C GLN A 74 80.37 20.28 21.48
N GLU A 75 81.20 19.66 20.64
CA GLU A 75 80.77 18.97 19.43
C GLU A 75 79.83 17.81 19.75
N THR A 76 80.20 16.97 20.72
CA THR A 76 79.34 15.86 21.19
C THR A 76 78.02 16.35 21.79
N ALA A 77 78.04 17.44 22.56
CA ALA A 77 76.81 18.04 23.10
C ALA A 77 75.92 18.64 22.00
N LEU A 78 76.51 19.24 20.96
CA LEU A 78 75.78 19.75 19.81
C LEU A 78 75.14 18.63 18.99
N HIS A 79 75.89 17.54 18.71
CA HIS A 79 75.34 16.36 18.03
C HIS A 79 74.17 15.76 18.80
N LYS A 80 74.30 15.59 20.12
CA LYS A 80 73.21 15.07 20.94
C LYS A 80 71.95 15.96 20.87
N LYS A 81 72.11 17.29 20.93
CA LYS A 81 70.98 18.22 20.77
C LYS A 81 70.38 18.16 19.37
N LEU A 82 71.19 17.97 18.34
CA LEU A 82 70.73 17.82 16.97
C LEU A 82 69.88 16.55 16.81
N ASP A 83 70.31 15.44 17.39
CA ASP A 83 69.59 14.16 17.36
C ASP A 83 68.25 14.27 18.11
N GLU A 84 68.25 14.89 19.30
CA GLU A 84 67.02 15.12 20.08
C GLU A 84 66.03 16.02 19.32
N MET A 85 66.53 17.08 18.67
CA MET A 85 65.71 17.98 17.86
C MET A 85 65.17 17.28 16.62
N SER A 86 66.00 16.50 15.93
CA SER A 86 65.59 15.74 14.73
C SER A 86 64.51 14.72 15.08
N GLY A 87 64.68 13.97 16.18
CA GLY A 87 63.66 13.01 16.64
C GLY A 87 62.37 13.68 17.12
N SER A 88 62.42 14.91 17.64
CA SER A 88 61.21 15.69 17.96
C SER A 88 60.48 16.17 16.71
N ILE A 89 61.22 16.60 15.68
CA ILE A 89 60.66 17.04 14.40
C ILE A 89 59.98 15.87 13.69
N GLU A 90 60.63 14.69 13.66
CA GLU A 90 60.07 13.48 13.05
C GLU A 90 58.75 13.07 13.72
N LYS A 91 58.70 13.05 15.06
CA LYS A 91 57.44 12.79 15.79
C LYS A 91 56.35 13.81 15.51
N GLN A 92 56.71 15.08 15.35
CA GLN A 92 55.74 16.13 14.99
C GLN A 92 55.24 15.96 13.56
N GLN A 93 56.10 15.53 12.64
CA GLN A 93 55.74 15.22 11.27
C GLN A 93 54.78 14.04 11.20
N ASP A 94 55.09 12.92 11.87
CA ASP A 94 54.21 11.75 11.94
C ASP A 94 52.81 12.11 12.51
N ALA A 95 52.78 12.93 13.55
CA ALA A 95 51.54 13.40 14.14
C ALA A 95 50.74 14.34 13.22
N LEU A 96 51.43 15.14 12.39
CA LEU A 96 50.80 15.98 11.38
C LEU A 96 50.25 15.15 10.24
N ASP A 97 51.02 14.19 9.72
CA ASP A 97 50.61 13.29 8.64
C ASP A 97 49.36 12.49 9.07
N SER A 98 49.36 11.94 10.28
CA SER A 98 48.17 11.26 10.83
C SER A 98 46.96 12.18 10.96
N LYS A 99 47.14 13.45 11.33
CA LYS A 99 46.04 14.42 11.37
C LYS A 99 45.52 14.77 9.98
N VAL A 100 46.41 14.89 9.00
CA VAL A 100 46.05 15.15 7.60
C VAL A 100 45.25 13.99 7.03
N ASP A 101 45.65 12.75 7.30
CA ASP A 101 44.91 11.56 6.88
C ASP A 101 43.52 11.51 7.53
N SER A 102 43.43 11.76 8.84
CA SER A 102 42.13 11.83 9.53
C SER A 102 41.22 12.93 8.95
N ILE A 103 41.77 14.11 8.65
CA ILE A 103 40.99 15.19 8.02
C ILE A 103 40.53 14.79 6.61
N LYS A 104 41.38 14.09 5.85
CA LYS A 104 41.02 13.60 4.52
C LYS A 104 39.90 12.57 4.59
N ASP A 105 39.95 11.67 5.58
CA ASP A 105 38.89 10.71 5.84
C ASP A 105 37.58 11.41 6.26
N ASP A 106 37.66 12.41 7.15
CA ASP A 106 36.51 13.23 7.58
C ASP A 106 35.91 14.08 6.44
N LEU A 107 36.70 14.45 5.44
CA LEU A 107 36.24 15.18 4.25
C LEU A 107 35.72 14.26 3.13
N SER A 108 36.00 12.95 3.18
CA SER A 108 35.49 12.00 2.19
C SER A 108 33.95 11.99 2.07
N PRO A 109 33.15 12.16 3.14
CA PRO A 109 31.70 12.22 3.04
C PRO A 109 31.20 13.53 2.40
N LEU A 110 32.03 14.56 2.21
CA LEU A 110 31.58 15.77 1.49
C LEU A 110 31.23 15.47 0.02
N SER A 111 31.74 14.39 -0.58
CA SER A 111 31.30 13.93 -1.89
C SER A 111 29.81 13.51 -1.89
N THR A 112 29.30 13.02 -0.75
CA THR A 112 27.87 12.70 -0.59
C THR A 112 26.99 13.94 -0.58
N LEU A 113 27.56 15.14 -0.40
CA LEU A 113 26.83 16.40 -0.53
C LEU A 113 26.42 16.65 -1.99
N GLU A 114 27.25 16.24 -2.95
CA GLU A 114 26.92 16.34 -4.37
C GLU A 114 25.75 15.42 -4.72
N GLU A 115 25.77 14.17 -4.25
CA GLU A 115 24.64 13.24 -4.39
C GLU A 115 23.37 13.75 -3.69
N THR A 116 23.52 14.37 -2.52
CA THR A 116 22.38 14.95 -1.80
C THR A 116 21.78 16.12 -2.59
N ASN A 117 22.62 16.95 -3.19
CA ASN A 117 22.18 18.08 -4.01
C ASN A 117 21.49 17.60 -5.30
N GLU A 118 21.99 16.53 -5.92
CA GLU A 118 21.34 15.88 -7.05
C GLU A 118 19.97 15.31 -6.67
N LYS A 119 19.87 14.61 -5.53
CA LYS A 119 18.59 14.13 -4.98
C LYS A 119 17.60 15.26 -4.72
N ILE A 120 18.06 16.38 -4.16
CA ILE A 120 17.22 17.58 -3.96
C ILE A 120 16.75 18.15 -5.30
N GLY A 121 17.60 18.18 -6.32
CA GLY A 121 17.24 18.58 -7.68
C GLY A 121 16.11 17.72 -8.25
N ASN A 122 16.25 16.40 -8.17
CA ASN A 122 15.24 15.45 -8.63
C ASN A 122 13.91 15.59 -7.87
N VAL A 123 13.95 15.80 -6.55
CA VAL A 123 12.73 16.07 -5.76
C VAL A 123 12.06 17.35 -6.21
N ASN A 124 12.83 18.41 -6.47
CA ASN A 124 12.28 19.68 -6.93
C ASN A 124 11.62 19.56 -8.31
N ASP A 125 12.23 18.78 -9.21
CA ASP A 125 11.66 18.49 -10.54
C ASP A 125 10.37 17.67 -10.42
N LEU A 126 10.33 16.66 -9.55
CA LEU A 126 9.10 15.90 -9.26
C LEU A 126 7.99 16.77 -8.66
N VAL A 127 8.33 17.64 -7.72
CA VAL A 127 7.35 18.58 -7.12
C VAL A 127 6.81 19.52 -8.19
N LYS A 128 7.67 19.99 -9.10
CA LYS A 128 7.26 20.83 -10.22
C LYS A 128 6.34 20.08 -11.17
N GLU A 129 6.71 18.86 -11.57
CA GLU A 129 5.90 18.00 -12.43
C GLU A 129 4.52 17.71 -11.79
N MET A 130 4.48 17.44 -10.48
CA MET A 130 3.22 17.24 -9.76
C MET A 130 2.36 18.51 -9.70
N SER A 131 2.98 19.68 -9.58
CA SER A 131 2.26 20.97 -9.57
C SER A 131 1.76 21.38 -10.96
N GLU A 132 2.50 21.03 -12.02
CA GLU A 132 2.15 21.30 -13.42
C GLU A 132 1.35 20.15 -14.04
N SER A 133 1.16 19.06 -13.29
CA SER A 133 0.42 17.90 -13.72
C SER A 133 -1.03 18.27 -13.99
N LYS A 134 -1.46 17.96 -15.22
CA LYS A 134 -2.87 18.03 -15.61
C LYS A 134 -3.77 17.22 -14.68
N GLU A 135 -3.24 16.17 -14.06
CA GLU A 135 -3.99 15.34 -13.11
C GLU A 135 -4.32 16.11 -11.83
N THR A 136 -3.39 16.91 -11.31
CA THR A 136 -3.63 17.80 -10.15
C THR A 136 -4.69 18.84 -10.48
N ASP A 137 -4.61 19.46 -11.66
CA ASP A 137 -5.65 20.40 -12.13
C ASP A 137 -7.02 19.73 -12.30
N VAL A 138 -7.05 18.50 -12.83
CA VAL A 138 -8.28 17.72 -12.97
C VAL A 138 -8.85 17.35 -11.60
N MET A 139 -8.00 16.99 -10.63
CA MET A 139 -8.43 16.73 -9.26
C MET A 139 -9.04 17.98 -8.63
N PHE A 140 -8.44 19.16 -8.79
CA PHE A 140 -9.03 20.41 -8.32
C PHE A 140 -10.38 20.69 -8.98
N LYS A 141 -10.51 20.50 -10.30
CA LYS A 141 -11.79 20.66 -11.01
C LYS A 141 -12.86 19.68 -10.52
N LYS A 142 -12.49 18.41 -10.27
CA LYS A 142 -13.42 17.42 -9.69
C LYS A 142 -13.84 17.79 -8.28
N LEU A 143 -12.92 18.32 -7.46
CA LEU A 143 -13.26 18.83 -6.14
C LEU A 143 -14.24 20.01 -6.22
N ASP A 144 -14.03 20.94 -7.15
CA ASP A 144 -14.96 22.04 -7.40
C ASP A 144 -16.35 21.52 -7.84
N GLU A 145 -16.40 20.52 -8.72
CA GLU A 145 -17.65 19.89 -9.18
C GLU A 145 -18.39 19.16 -8.04
N ILE A 146 -17.65 18.48 -7.15
CA ILE A 146 -18.21 17.89 -5.93
C ILE A 146 -18.77 18.97 -5.00
N LEU A 147 -18.07 20.11 -4.83
CA LEU A 147 -18.54 21.21 -4.00
C LEU A 147 -19.81 21.87 -4.58
N ILE A 148 -19.89 22.01 -5.90
CA ILE A 148 -21.09 22.52 -6.59
C ILE A 148 -22.25 21.55 -6.36
N SER A 149 -22.06 20.26 -6.64
CA SER A 149 -23.14 19.26 -6.44
C SER A 149 -23.59 19.13 -4.97
N LEU A 150 -22.69 19.29 -3.99
CA LEU A 150 -23.06 19.38 -2.58
C LEU A 150 -23.92 20.61 -2.27
N THR A 151 -23.68 21.71 -2.97
CA THR A 151 -24.50 22.93 -2.85
C THR A 151 -25.88 22.69 -3.44
N ASP A 152 -25.97 22.07 -4.62
CA ASP A 152 -27.25 21.74 -5.26
C ASP A 152 -28.08 20.77 -4.39
N VAL A 153 -27.45 19.72 -3.83
CA VAL A 153 -28.11 18.78 -2.91
C VAL A 153 -28.64 19.49 -1.65
N LYS A 154 -27.91 20.48 -1.15
CA LYS A 154 -28.36 21.28 -0.02
C LYS A 154 -29.59 22.11 -0.38
N ASP A 155 -29.59 22.75 -1.55
CA ASP A 155 -30.74 23.54 -2.03
C ASP A 155 -31.98 22.65 -2.28
N GLU A 156 -31.79 21.44 -2.82
CA GLU A 156 -32.85 20.43 -2.94
C GLU A 156 -33.39 19.99 -1.57
N LEU A 157 -32.52 19.81 -0.58
CA LEU A 157 -32.92 19.46 0.78
C LEU A 157 -33.71 20.58 1.45
N ASP A 158 -33.25 21.83 1.32
CA ASP A 158 -33.95 23.00 1.86
C ASP A 158 -35.32 23.17 1.19
N THR A 159 -35.41 22.91 -0.13
CA THR A 159 -36.69 22.91 -0.87
C THR A 159 -37.61 21.78 -0.40
N SER A 160 -37.10 20.56 -0.25
CA SER A 160 -37.86 19.41 0.25
C SER A 160 -38.39 19.66 1.66
N LYS A 161 -37.58 20.29 2.52
CA LYS A 161 -38.01 20.68 3.86
C LYS A 161 -39.14 21.69 3.82
N GLY A 162 -39.04 22.73 2.98
CA GLY A 162 -40.11 23.71 2.78
C GLY A 162 -41.42 23.09 2.28
N ILE A 163 -41.35 22.18 1.30
CA ILE A 163 -42.52 21.43 0.81
C ILE A 163 -43.14 20.57 1.93
N SER A 164 -42.31 19.92 2.74
CA SER A 164 -42.81 19.10 3.86
C SER A 164 -43.51 19.95 4.92
N GLU A 165 -42.98 21.13 5.24
CA GLU A 165 -43.60 22.07 6.19
C GLU A 165 -44.94 22.58 5.66
N GLU A 166 -45.01 22.97 4.38
CA GLU A 166 -46.25 23.42 3.73
C GLU A 166 -47.31 22.30 3.64
N GLN A 167 -46.89 21.06 3.37
CA GLN A 167 -47.77 19.90 3.39
C GLN A 167 -48.30 19.59 4.80
N PHE A 168 -47.47 19.73 5.83
CA PHE A 168 -47.88 19.56 7.22
C PHE A 168 -48.86 20.66 7.66
N ASP A 169 -48.61 21.91 7.29
CA ASP A 169 -49.51 23.03 7.59
C ASP A 169 -50.87 22.84 6.90
N ASN A 170 -50.88 22.42 5.63
CA ASN A 170 -52.13 22.13 4.90
C ASN A 170 -52.90 20.96 5.53
N LEU A 171 -52.22 19.87 5.89
CA LEU A 171 -52.86 18.76 6.62
C LEU A 171 -53.39 19.21 7.99
N HIS A 172 -52.69 20.11 8.68
CA HIS A 172 -53.14 20.67 9.94
C HIS A 172 -54.40 21.52 9.78
N ASP A 173 -54.44 22.38 8.75
CA ASP A 173 -55.60 23.20 8.42
C ASP A 173 -56.80 22.32 8.03
N GLN A 174 -56.59 21.28 7.21
CA GLN A 174 -57.63 20.31 6.86
C GLN A 174 -58.16 19.54 8.07
N LEU A 175 -57.28 19.14 8.99
CA LEU A 175 -57.67 18.52 10.26
C LEU A 175 -58.46 19.49 11.13
N SER A 176 -58.05 20.75 11.20
CA SER A 176 -58.74 21.82 11.94
C SER A 176 -60.15 22.06 11.39
N GLU A 177 -60.32 22.10 10.07
CA GLU A 177 -61.62 22.24 9.41
C GLU A 177 -62.55 21.06 9.70
N LEU A 178 -62.03 19.82 9.59
CA LEU A 178 -62.78 18.60 9.90
C LEU A 178 -63.11 18.41 11.39
N THR A 179 -62.35 19.06 12.28
CA THR A 179 -62.55 18.99 13.73
C THR A 179 -63.24 20.22 14.32
N SER A 180 -63.67 21.17 13.48
CA SER A 180 -64.49 22.28 13.97
C SER A 180 -65.77 21.70 14.58
N GLU A 181 -65.98 21.94 15.87
CA GLU A 181 -67.13 21.42 16.63
C GLU A 181 -68.47 21.85 16.01
N GLU A 182 -68.47 22.94 15.25
CA GLU A 182 -69.64 23.54 14.61
C GLU A 182 -70.15 22.69 13.42
N ASP A 183 -69.26 22.20 12.55
CA ASP A 183 -69.62 21.32 11.42
C ASP A 183 -70.06 19.93 11.89
N ILE A 184 -69.45 19.42 12.97
CA ILE A 184 -69.84 18.14 13.57
C ILE A 184 -71.20 18.27 14.25
N ALA A 185 -71.45 19.37 14.96
CA ALA A 185 -72.74 19.65 15.58
C ALA A 185 -73.86 19.78 14.54
N GLU A 186 -73.64 20.51 13.44
CA GLU A 186 -74.64 20.66 12.37
C GLU A 186 -74.95 19.32 11.68
N LYS A 187 -73.92 18.49 11.43
CA LYS A 187 -74.12 17.15 10.89
C LYS A 187 -74.89 16.24 11.84
N LEU A 188 -74.59 16.28 13.15
CA LEU A 188 -75.33 15.51 14.15
C LEU A 188 -76.79 15.95 14.25
N GLU A 189 -77.07 17.26 14.22
CA GLU A 189 -78.43 17.80 14.21
C GLU A 189 -79.21 17.36 12.96
N SER A 190 -78.56 17.35 11.79
CA SER A 190 -79.17 16.85 10.56
C SER A 190 -79.48 15.34 10.62
N ILE A 191 -78.64 14.56 11.30
CA ILE A 191 -78.82 13.12 11.49
C ILE A 191 -79.99 12.88 12.45
N ASP A 192 -80.05 13.60 13.58
CA ASP A 192 -81.16 13.48 14.53
C ASP A 192 -82.49 13.84 13.88
N SER A 193 -82.55 14.91 13.08
CA SER A 193 -83.76 15.27 12.32
C SER A 193 -84.18 14.17 11.35
N ARG A 194 -83.23 13.54 10.64
CA ARG A 194 -83.51 12.42 9.72
C ARG A 194 -83.94 11.15 10.44
N ILE A 195 -83.40 10.88 11.64
CA ILE A 195 -83.83 9.75 12.47
C ILE A 195 -85.27 9.96 12.93
N GLU A 196 -85.63 11.18 13.34
CA GLU A 196 -86.98 11.49 13.81
C GLU A 196 -88.02 11.43 12.68
N GLU A 197 -87.70 11.96 11.50
CA GLU A 197 -88.53 11.78 10.30
C GLU A 197 -88.67 10.31 9.91
N GLY A 198 -87.56 9.56 9.94
CA GLY A 198 -87.55 8.12 9.66
C GLY A 198 -88.40 7.33 10.66
N ARG A 199 -88.37 7.69 11.95
CA ARG A 199 -89.23 7.12 12.99
C ARG A 199 -90.70 7.41 12.73
N ALA A 200 -91.05 8.67 12.45
CA ALA A 200 -92.44 9.05 12.16
C ALA A 200 -92.99 8.33 10.92
N GLU A 201 -92.19 8.18 9.86
CA GLU A 201 -92.58 7.38 8.70
C GLU A 201 -92.73 5.89 9.03
N PHE A 202 -91.84 5.34 9.86
CA PHE A 202 -91.87 3.94 10.25
C PHE A 202 -93.09 3.64 11.12
N GLU A 203 -93.41 4.51 12.07
CA GLU A 203 -94.63 4.42 12.88
C GLU A 203 -95.88 4.48 12.02
N LYS A 204 -95.94 5.41 11.06
CA LYS A 204 -97.04 5.49 10.10
C LYS A 204 -97.17 4.21 9.26
N LYS A 205 -96.04 3.67 8.77
CA LYS A 205 -96.02 2.39 8.04
C LYS A 205 -96.46 1.21 8.91
N ILE A 206 -96.09 1.19 10.19
CA ILE A 206 -96.57 0.18 11.15
C ILE A 206 -98.08 0.32 11.34
N GLU A 207 -98.60 1.53 11.49
CA GLU A 207 -100.03 1.77 11.68
C GLU A 207 -100.83 1.38 10.43
N ASP A 208 -100.34 1.73 9.24
CA ASP A 208 -100.89 1.29 7.96
C ASP A 208 -100.82 -0.24 7.81
N LEU A 209 -99.70 -0.87 8.20
CA LEU A 209 -99.55 -2.33 8.20
C LEU A 209 -100.50 -3.00 9.17
N LEU A 210 -100.66 -2.47 10.39
CA LEU A 210 -101.60 -2.99 11.37
C LEU A 210 -103.04 -2.84 10.87
N GLY A 211 -103.40 -1.70 10.27
CA GLY A 211 -104.69 -1.49 9.63
C GLY A 211 -104.92 -2.47 8.48
N SER A 212 -103.89 -2.69 7.64
CA SER A 212 -103.93 -3.66 6.54
C SER A 212 -104.04 -5.09 7.04
N VAL A 213 -103.30 -5.49 8.08
CA VAL A 213 -103.35 -6.81 8.72
C VAL A 213 -104.69 -7.06 9.40
N VAL A 214 -105.31 -6.06 10.03
CA VAL A 214 -106.69 -6.15 10.54
C VAL A 214 -107.68 -6.33 9.38
N GLY A 215 -107.49 -5.60 8.28
CA GLY A 215 -108.22 -5.80 7.03
C GLY A 215 -108.04 -7.21 6.45
N LEU A 216 -106.81 -7.71 6.49
CA LEU A 216 -106.40 -9.02 5.99
C LEU A 216 -106.92 -10.15 6.88
N GLY A 217 -106.97 -9.96 8.20
CA GLY A 217 -107.62 -10.89 9.13
C GLY A 217 -109.12 -10.99 8.87
N ASN A 218 -109.77 -9.87 8.52
CA ASN A 218 -111.17 -9.85 8.15
C ASN A 218 -111.43 -10.49 6.77
N THR A 219 -110.53 -10.31 5.79
CA THR A 219 -110.64 -11.01 4.50
C THR A 219 -110.25 -12.49 4.62
N MET A 220 -109.28 -12.85 5.45
CA MET A 220 -108.84 -14.24 5.67
C MET A 220 -109.88 -15.04 6.46
N ASN A 221 -110.64 -14.42 7.36
CA ASN A 221 -111.85 -15.03 7.93
C ASN A 221 -112.94 -15.26 6.87
N LYS A 222 -113.08 -14.38 5.87
CA LYS A 222 -113.95 -14.63 4.70
C LYS A 222 -113.37 -15.67 3.73
N LEU A 223 -112.03 -15.78 3.65
CA LEU A 223 -111.33 -16.68 2.74
C LEU A 223 -111.26 -18.11 3.27
N LYS A 224 -111.22 -18.28 4.60
CA LYS A 224 -111.31 -19.59 5.28
C LYS A 224 -112.61 -20.34 4.96
N ASP A 225 -113.66 -19.61 4.62
CA ASP A 225 -114.96 -20.15 4.16
C ASP A 225 -115.05 -20.29 2.62
N SER A 226 -113.99 -19.95 1.86
CA SER A 226 -114.00 -19.97 0.40
C SER A 226 -112.87 -20.84 -0.19
N SER A 227 -113.17 -21.49 -1.31
CA SER A 227 -112.47 -22.63 -1.94
C SER A 227 -111.04 -22.42 -2.46
N GLU A 228 -110.25 -21.47 -1.95
CA GLU A 228 -108.90 -21.15 -2.46
C GLU A 228 -107.77 -22.00 -1.83
N SER A 229 -108.03 -22.69 -0.72
CA SER A 229 -107.03 -23.57 -0.07
C SER A 229 -106.59 -24.73 -0.96
N ASP A 230 -107.46 -25.21 -1.87
CA ASP A 230 -107.14 -26.32 -2.78
C ASP A 230 -106.26 -25.89 -3.95
N VAL A 231 -106.31 -24.61 -4.34
CA VAL A 231 -105.48 -24.05 -5.43
C VAL A 231 -104.05 -23.82 -4.96
N ILE A 232 -103.88 -23.41 -3.70
CA ILE A 232 -102.55 -23.20 -3.09
C ILE A 232 -101.82 -24.53 -2.93
N ARG A 233 -102.51 -25.60 -2.49
CA ARG A 233 -101.92 -26.95 -2.41
C ARG A 233 -101.40 -27.45 -3.75
N LYS A 234 -102.18 -27.31 -4.83
CA LYS A 234 -101.74 -27.71 -6.18
C LYS A 234 -100.53 -26.93 -6.68
N LYS A 235 -100.37 -25.66 -6.29
CA LYS A 235 -99.18 -24.88 -6.66
C LYS A 235 -97.94 -25.30 -5.88
N ILE A 236 -98.09 -25.73 -4.62
CA ILE A 236 -96.99 -26.25 -3.81
C ILE A 236 -96.51 -27.58 -4.38
N ASP A 237 -97.41 -28.52 -4.70
CA ASP A 237 -97.05 -29.80 -5.33
C ASP A 237 -96.32 -29.59 -6.68
N SER A 238 -96.72 -28.56 -7.44
CA SER A 238 -96.08 -28.21 -8.70
C SER A 238 -94.69 -27.59 -8.52
N LEU A 239 -94.44 -26.88 -7.43
CA LEU A 239 -93.11 -26.33 -7.09
C LEU A 239 -92.17 -27.42 -6.57
N GLU A 240 -92.68 -28.36 -5.78
CA GLU A 240 -91.90 -29.53 -5.34
C GLU A 240 -91.48 -30.40 -6.53
N THR A 241 -92.36 -30.56 -7.51
CA THR A 241 -92.03 -31.24 -8.79
C THR A 241 -90.95 -30.47 -9.56
N TYR A 242 -91.04 -29.14 -9.60
CA TYR A 242 -90.05 -28.29 -10.30
C TYR A 242 -88.66 -28.32 -9.63
N ILE A 243 -88.63 -28.43 -8.30
CA ILE A 243 -87.39 -28.57 -7.53
C ILE A 243 -86.76 -29.95 -7.77
N ALA A 244 -87.57 -31.01 -7.86
CA ALA A 244 -87.09 -32.34 -8.22
C ALA A 244 -86.48 -32.37 -9.64
N ASP A 245 -87.11 -31.69 -10.60
CA ASP A 245 -86.56 -31.55 -11.96
C ASP A 245 -85.27 -30.74 -12.02
N LEU A 246 -85.11 -29.72 -11.17
CA LEU A 246 -83.87 -28.94 -11.03
C LEU A 246 -82.75 -29.74 -10.36
N SER A 247 -83.07 -30.63 -9.42
CA SER A 247 -82.07 -31.54 -8.84
C SER A 247 -81.52 -32.50 -9.89
N GLY A 248 -82.35 -32.95 -10.84
CA GLY A 248 -81.88 -33.71 -12.01
C GLY A 248 -81.05 -32.91 -13.02
N LEU A 249 -81.09 -31.57 -12.96
CA LEU A 249 -80.21 -30.71 -13.76
C LEU A 249 -78.78 -30.71 -13.22
N GLU A 250 -78.61 -30.84 -11.90
CA GLU A 250 -77.30 -30.94 -11.25
C GLU A 250 -76.58 -32.22 -11.64
N ASP A 251 -77.29 -33.36 -11.65
CA ASP A 251 -76.75 -34.63 -12.15
C ASP A 251 -76.35 -34.53 -13.64
N ARG A 252 -77.17 -33.89 -14.48
CA ARG A 252 -76.83 -33.63 -15.89
C ARG A 252 -75.63 -32.70 -16.05
N PHE A 253 -75.47 -31.72 -15.17
CA PHE A 253 -74.32 -30.83 -15.18
C PHE A 253 -73.04 -31.58 -14.79
N HIS A 254 -73.14 -32.51 -13.84
CA HIS A 254 -72.04 -33.37 -13.46
C HIS A 254 -71.62 -34.34 -14.59
N ASP A 255 -72.59 -34.96 -15.26
CA ASP A 255 -72.35 -35.80 -16.44
C ASP A 255 -71.71 -34.99 -17.59
N LEU A 256 -72.20 -33.77 -17.83
CA LEU A 256 -71.65 -32.88 -18.85
C LEU A 256 -70.21 -32.47 -18.52
N ASN A 257 -69.92 -32.17 -17.25
CA ASN A 257 -68.58 -31.81 -16.80
C ASN A 257 -67.61 -32.98 -16.98
N THR A 258 -68.05 -34.21 -16.67
CA THR A 258 -67.27 -35.42 -16.91
C THR A 258 -67.01 -35.63 -18.41
N SER A 259 -68.02 -35.43 -19.26
CA SER A 259 -67.85 -35.50 -20.72
C SER A 259 -66.91 -34.42 -21.28
N ILE A 260 -66.85 -33.24 -20.67
CA ILE A 260 -65.89 -32.18 -21.04
C ILE A 260 -64.47 -32.58 -20.64
N GLU A 261 -64.30 -33.19 -19.47
CA GLU A 261 -63.01 -33.74 -19.02
C GLU A 261 -62.49 -34.80 -20.00
N ASP A 262 -63.35 -35.77 -20.36
CA ASP A 262 -63.05 -36.81 -21.35
C ASP A 262 -62.74 -36.20 -22.73
N THR A 263 -63.48 -35.16 -23.13
CA THR A 263 -63.23 -34.46 -24.40
C THR A 263 -61.89 -33.74 -24.39
N LYS A 264 -61.48 -33.11 -23.28
CA LYS A 264 -60.15 -32.51 -23.14
C LYS A 264 -59.05 -33.57 -23.23
N GLU A 265 -59.26 -34.74 -22.62
CA GLU A 265 -58.32 -35.86 -22.73
C GLU A 265 -58.19 -36.35 -24.17
N ILE A 266 -59.32 -36.56 -24.86
CA ILE A 266 -59.35 -36.94 -26.29
C ILE A 266 -58.63 -35.90 -27.15
N VAL A 267 -58.89 -34.61 -26.93
CA VAL A 267 -58.20 -33.51 -27.64
C VAL A 267 -56.70 -33.55 -27.35
N GLY A 268 -56.28 -33.81 -26.10
CA GLY A 268 -54.88 -33.98 -25.73
C GLY A 268 -54.20 -35.15 -26.45
N ILE A 269 -54.91 -36.27 -26.63
CA ILE A 269 -54.44 -37.42 -27.42
C ILE A 269 -54.30 -37.03 -28.90
N ILE A 270 -55.28 -36.33 -29.47
CA ILE A 270 -55.25 -35.89 -30.87
C ILE A 270 -54.10 -34.92 -31.12
N VAL A 271 -53.84 -33.96 -30.22
CA VAL A 271 -52.71 -33.03 -30.34
C VAL A 271 -51.37 -33.77 -30.35
N ARG A 272 -51.19 -34.78 -29.48
CA ARG A 272 -49.98 -35.63 -29.51
C ARG A 272 -49.86 -36.44 -30.79
N GLN A 273 -50.98 -36.95 -31.32
CA GLN A 273 -50.98 -37.66 -32.60
C GLN A 273 -50.65 -36.74 -33.78
N LEU A 274 -51.13 -35.50 -33.77
CA LEU A 274 -50.80 -34.50 -34.77
C LEU A 274 -49.31 -34.13 -34.74
N ASP A 275 -48.72 -33.96 -33.55
CA ASP A 275 -47.28 -33.70 -33.39
C ASP A 275 -46.43 -34.90 -33.88
N ASP A 276 -46.87 -36.14 -33.61
CA ASP A 276 -46.20 -37.34 -34.12
C ASP A 276 -46.33 -37.50 -35.66
N ILE A 277 -47.47 -37.08 -36.24
CA ILE A 277 -47.66 -37.01 -37.69
C ILE A 277 -46.78 -35.92 -38.29
N GLU A 278 -46.70 -34.75 -37.69
CA GLU A 278 -45.86 -33.64 -38.15
C GLU A 278 -44.38 -34.05 -38.16
N ARG A 279 -43.90 -34.69 -37.08
CA ARG A 279 -42.55 -35.27 -37.05
C ARG A 279 -42.32 -36.31 -38.15
N LYS A 280 -43.27 -37.22 -38.37
CA LYS A 280 -43.16 -38.23 -39.46
C LYS A 280 -43.21 -37.60 -40.83
N TYR A 281 -44.01 -36.56 -41.01
CA TYR A 281 -44.13 -35.82 -42.27
C TYR A 281 -42.82 -35.10 -42.57
N ASN A 282 -42.28 -34.34 -41.61
CA ASN A 282 -40.98 -33.67 -41.75
C ASN A 282 -39.86 -34.67 -42.06
N LYS A 283 -39.82 -35.80 -41.35
CA LYS A 283 -38.85 -36.88 -41.63
C LYS A 283 -39.05 -37.53 -43.00
N THR A 284 -40.26 -37.51 -43.55
CA THR A 284 -40.54 -38.01 -44.90
C THR A 284 -40.16 -36.97 -45.95
N LEU A 285 -40.37 -35.68 -45.66
CA LEU A 285 -39.86 -34.56 -46.45
C LEU A 285 -38.34 -34.61 -46.55
N ASP A 286 -37.63 -34.76 -45.41
CA ASP A 286 -36.17 -34.89 -45.39
C ASP A 286 -35.69 -36.06 -46.28
N LYS A 287 -36.40 -37.19 -46.24
CA LYS A 287 -36.09 -38.34 -47.11
C LYS A 287 -36.42 -38.10 -48.57
N VAL A 288 -37.50 -37.36 -48.85
CA VAL A 288 -37.86 -36.99 -50.22
C VAL A 288 -36.81 -36.02 -50.75
N ASP A 289 -36.38 -35.03 -49.98
CA ASP A 289 -35.30 -34.11 -50.32
C ASP A 289 -33.98 -34.87 -50.54
N GLU A 290 -33.63 -35.82 -49.67
CA GLU A 290 -32.46 -36.70 -49.86
C GLU A 290 -32.57 -37.54 -51.15
N THR A 291 -33.76 -38.05 -51.48
CA THR A 291 -33.95 -38.76 -52.76
C THR A 291 -33.95 -37.82 -53.97
N ILE A 292 -34.40 -36.57 -53.83
CA ILE A 292 -34.32 -35.56 -54.88
C ILE A 292 -32.86 -35.17 -55.10
N GLU A 293 -32.06 -34.97 -54.05
CA GLU A 293 -30.62 -34.76 -54.16
C GLU A 293 -29.91 -35.94 -54.84
N LEU A 294 -30.24 -37.18 -54.49
CA LEU A 294 -29.69 -38.37 -55.16
C LEU A 294 -30.12 -38.46 -56.64
N VAL A 295 -31.34 -38.01 -56.97
CA VAL A 295 -31.82 -37.95 -58.35
C VAL A 295 -31.16 -36.79 -59.10
N GLU A 296 -30.99 -35.61 -58.51
CA GLU A 296 -30.24 -34.50 -59.09
C GLU A 296 -28.77 -34.89 -59.30
N GLU A 297 -28.12 -35.53 -58.33
CA GLU A 297 -26.77 -36.06 -58.47
C GLU A 297 -26.70 -37.12 -59.59
N ALA A 298 -27.69 -38.01 -59.71
CA ALA A 298 -27.75 -38.98 -60.81
C ALA A 298 -28.04 -38.34 -62.17
N THR A 299 -28.84 -37.26 -62.21
CA THR A 299 -29.24 -36.57 -63.44
C THR A 299 -28.13 -35.64 -63.93
N ASP A 300 -27.42 -34.99 -63.03
CA ASP A 300 -26.20 -34.21 -63.31
C ASP A 300 -25.04 -35.12 -63.71
N ASN A 301 -24.91 -36.32 -63.11
CA ASN A 301 -23.93 -37.33 -63.54
C ASN A 301 -24.25 -38.00 -64.89
N LEU A 302 -25.47 -37.85 -65.44
CA LEU A 302 -25.85 -38.37 -66.76
C LEU A 302 -25.72 -37.34 -67.89
N ASN A 303 -25.42 -36.08 -67.58
CA ASN A 303 -25.43 -34.99 -68.56
C ASN A 303 -24.18 -34.09 -68.53
N THR A 304 -22.97 -34.67 -68.38
CA THR A 304 -21.74 -34.24 -69.08
C THR A 304 -20.55 -35.13 -68.73
N GLY A 305 -19.84 -35.63 -69.76
CA GLY A 305 -18.57 -36.32 -69.58
C GLY A 305 -17.39 -35.36 -69.42
N SER A 306 -16.43 -35.76 -68.58
CA SER A 306 -15.04 -35.26 -68.45
C SER A 306 -14.88 -33.80 -67.95
N ALA A 307 -14.12 -33.45 -66.92
CA ALA A 307 -12.78 -33.92 -66.53
C ALA A 307 -12.33 -33.21 -65.25
N LYS A 308 -11.45 -33.90 -64.52
CA LYS A 308 -10.29 -33.39 -63.75
C LYS A 308 -10.48 -32.66 -62.41
N GLN A 309 -9.74 -33.23 -61.43
CA GLN A 309 -8.88 -32.59 -60.42
C GLN A 309 -9.62 -31.77 -59.34
N GLN A 310 -9.25 -31.75 -58.07
CA GLN A 310 -8.18 -32.35 -57.28
C GLN A 310 -8.51 -31.96 -55.83
N LYS A 311 -8.13 -32.83 -54.90
CA LYS A 311 -7.55 -32.50 -53.57
C LYS A 311 -8.36 -31.76 -52.49
N LYS A 312 -8.15 -32.37 -51.31
CA LYS A 312 -7.91 -31.79 -49.97
C LYS A 312 -9.16 -31.43 -49.16
N LYS A 313 -9.30 -31.97 -47.93
CA LYS A 313 -8.64 -31.57 -46.64
C LYS A 313 -9.13 -30.16 -46.25
N GLU A 314 -9.55 -29.81 -45.05
CA GLU A 314 -9.50 -30.31 -43.67
C GLU A 314 -10.90 -29.96 -43.07
N GLU A 315 -11.38 -30.44 -41.91
CA GLU A 315 -10.97 -29.96 -40.56
C GLU A 315 -10.78 -28.42 -40.54
N THR A 316 -11.16 -27.64 -39.54
CA THR A 316 -10.55 -27.55 -38.22
C THR A 316 -11.22 -26.31 -37.61
N VAL A 317 -11.81 -26.41 -36.42
CA VAL A 317 -11.17 -26.02 -35.15
C VAL A 317 -11.33 -24.53 -34.85
N SER A 318 -12.10 -24.29 -33.79
CA SER A 318 -11.85 -23.22 -32.84
C SER A 318 -10.54 -23.54 -32.09
N GLU A 319 -9.43 -22.93 -32.49
CA GLU A 319 -8.33 -22.59 -31.57
C GLU A 319 -8.90 -21.50 -30.65
N ASN A 320 -8.96 -21.65 -29.32
CA ASN A 320 -7.93 -21.96 -28.33
C ASN A 320 -6.81 -20.91 -28.27
N GLU A 321 -6.27 -20.75 -27.05
CA GLU A 321 -5.29 -19.77 -26.55
C GLU A 321 -5.93 -18.61 -25.75
N ASN A 322 -5.63 -18.37 -24.47
CA ASN A 322 -4.50 -18.82 -23.65
C ASN A 322 -4.90 -18.88 -22.16
N GLU A 323 -4.63 -20.02 -21.54
CA GLU A 323 -4.40 -20.15 -20.10
C GLU A 323 -2.90 -19.95 -19.85
N GLU A 324 -2.56 -18.99 -18.99
CA GLU A 324 -1.26 -18.95 -18.31
C GLU A 324 -1.41 -19.72 -16.99
N GLU A 325 -0.79 -20.90 -16.93
CA GLU A 325 -0.50 -21.62 -15.69
C GLU A 325 0.47 -20.82 -14.81
N VAL A 326 0.13 -20.68 -13.53
CA VAL A 326 1.10 -20.47 -12.46
C VAL A 326 0.84 -21.54 -11.39
N ASP A 327 1.86 -22.36 -11.18
CA ASP A 327 1.90 -23.52 -10.30
C ASP A 327 2.00 -23.17 -8.79
N GLU A 328 1.20 -23.90 -8.01
CA GLU A 328 1.44 -24.45 -6.66
C GLU A 328 1.39 -23.54 -5.39
N PRO A 329 0.95 -24.05 -4.21
CA PRO A 329 1.11 -25.45 -3.74
C PRO A 329 -0.16 -26.17 -3.24
N LYS A 330 -0.18 -27.49 -3.49
CA LYS A 330 -1.10 -28.44 -2.87
C LYS A 330 -0.77 -28.59 -1.37
N SER A 331 -1.61 -28.02 -0.52
CA SER A 331 -1.72 -28.45 0.88
C SER A 331 -2.76 -29.57 0.97
N ASP A 332 -2.50 -30.54 1.86
CA ASP A 332 -3.39 -31.65 2.22
C ASP A 332 -4.69 -31.11 2.86
N MET A 333 -5.56 -30.50 2.05
CA MET A 333 -6.85 -29.99 2.47
C MET A 333 -7.95 -30.99 2.13
N PRO A 334 -8.86 -31.29 3.07
CA PRO A 334 -9.89 -32.29 2.89
C PRO A 334 -10.96 -31.83 1.89
N GLU A 335 -11.37 -32.70 0.97
CA GLU A 335 -12.26 -32.38 -0.17
C GLU A 335 -13.75 -32.23 0.21
N ASP A 336 -14.13 -32.54 1.46
CA ASP A 336 -15.52 -32.50 1.92
C ASP A 336 -15.88 -31.17 2.60
N LEU A 337 -17.07 -30.65 2.28
CA LEU A 337 -17.63 -29.38 2.80
C LEU A 337 -17.54 -29.25 4.33
N ASP A 338 -17.89 -30.31 5.06
CA ASP A 338 -17.82 -30.33 6.52
C ASP A 338 -16.38 -30.22 7.04
N SER A 339 -15.44 -30.83 6.32
CA SER A 339 -14.03 -30.84 6.68
C SER A 339 -13.37 -29.49 6.40
N LEU A 340 -13.75 -28.81 5.31
CA LEU A 340 -13.31 -27.45 5.00
C LEU A 340 -13.77 -26.44 6.05
N MET A 341 -15.04 -26.52 6.46
CA MET A 341 -15.58 -25.63 7.49
C MET A 341 -15.00 -25.94 8.88
N GLN A 342 -14.70 -27.20 9.16
CA GLN A 342 -14.02 -27.58 10.40
C GLN A 342 -12.57 -27.08 10.43
N HIS A 343 -11.86 -27.14 9.31
CA HIS A 343 -10.50 -26.59 9.20
C HIS A 343 -10.44 -25.09 9.50
N LEU A 344 -11.43 -24.31 9.02
CA LEU A 344 -11.53 -22.90 9.38
C LEU A 344 -11.76 -22.67 10.87
N LEU A 345 -12.61 -23.48 11.51
CA LEU A 345 -12.87 -23.39 12.95
C LEU A 345 -11.62 -23.70 13.78
N ASP A 346 -10.84 -24.69 13.36
CA ASP A 346 -9.62 -25.09 14.05
C ASP A 346 -8.51 -24.04 13.91
N MET A 347 -8.59 -23.19 12.87
CA MET A 347 -7.64 -22.10 12.62
C MET A 347 -8.02 -20.77 13.32
N VAL A 348 -9.25 -20.62 13.86
CA VAL A 348 -9.64 -19.38 14.55
C VAL A 348 -9.07 -19.34 15.98
N ASP A 349 -7.79 -18.99 16.09
CA ASP A 349 -7.07 -18.80 17.35
C ASP A 349 -6.47 -17.39 17.48
N ALA A 350 -6.13 -16.98 18.70
CA ALA A 350 -5.57 -15.66 19.03
C ALA A 350 -4.15 -15.43 18.51
N ASP A 351 -3.44 -16.51 18.21
CA ASP A 351 -2.07 -16.46 17.70
C ASP A 351 -2.00 -16.40 16.17
N VAL A 352 -3.14 -16.51 15.47
CA VAL A 352 -3.19 -16.49 14.00
C VAL A 352 -3.23 -15.06 13.47
N GLU A 353 -2.40 -14.78 12.47
CA GLU A 353 -2.38 -13.49 11.78
C GLU A 353 -3.65 -13.31 10.94
N ALA A 354 -4.21 -12.10 10.94
CA ALA A 354 -5.44 -11.80 10.20
C ALA A 354 -5.31 -12.10 8.70
N ASN A 355 -4.11 -11.91 8.13
CA ASN A 355 -3.82 -12.25 6.74
C ASN A 355 -3.79 -13.77 6.48
N GLU A 356 -3.27 -14.54 7.42
CA GLU A 356 -3.25 -16.01 7.34
C GLU A 356 -4.68 -16.55 7.40
N MET A 357 -5.48 -16.04 8.33
CA MET A 357 -6.91 -16.37 8.40
C MET A 357 -7.66 -15.94 7.14
N ALA A 358 -7.33 -14.78 6.56
CA ALA A 358 -7.96 -14.32 5.31
C ALA A 358 -7.63 -15.24 4.13
N ALA A 359 -6.38 -15.69 4.02
CA ALA A 359 -5.94 -16.62 2.99
C ALA A 359 -6.65 -17.98 3.13
N ALA A 360 -6.82 -18.47 4.36
CA ALA A 360 -7.56 -19.71 4.62
C ALA A 360 -9.05 -19.59 4.25
N ILE A 361 -9.71 -18.47 4.57
CA ILE A 361 -11.11 -18.21 4.19
C ILE A 361 -11.28 -18.15 2.67
N GLU A 362 -10.33 -17.53 1.94
CA GLU A 362 -10.37 -17.52 0.48
C GLU A 362 -10.15 -18.90 -0.13
N SER A 363 -9.18 -19.65 0.38
CA SER A 363 -8.92 -21.01 -0.10
C SER A 363 -10.16 -21.90 0.07
N VAL A 364 -10.83 -21.81 1.22
CA VAL A 364 -12.08 -22.54 1.47
C VAL A 364 -13.22 -22.02 0.60
N ARG A 365 -13.33 -20.71 0.35
CA ARG A 365 -14.32 -20.15 -0.59
C ARG A 365 -14.14 -20.73 -1.99
N ASP A 366 -12.90 -20.78 -2.48
CA ASP A 366 -12.59 -21.22 -3.84
C ASP A 366 -12.86 -22.72 -3.99
N GLN A 367 -12.51 -23.52 -2.98
CA GLN A 367 -12.86 -24.94 -2.94
C GLN A 367 -14.37 -25.18 -2.85
N LEU A 368 -15.09 -24.42 -2.02
CA LEU A 368 -16.56 -24.49 -1.95
C LEU A 368 -17.23 -24.06 -3.26
N THR A 369 -16.61 -23.15 -4.02
CA THR A 369 -17.10 -22.75 -5.35
C THR A 369 -17.00 -23.90 -6.35
N ASN A 370 -15.99 -24.76 -6.21
CA ASN A 370 -15.86 -25.97 -7.03
C ASN A 370 -16.82 -27.09 -6.62
N ILE A 371 -17.26 -27.11 -5.36
CA ILE A 371 -18.19 -28.13 -4.82
C ILE A 371 -19.66 -27.75 -5.07
N ILE A 372 -19.96 -26.44 -5.13
CA ILE A 372 -21.34 -25.93 -5.23
C ILE A 372 -21.55 -25.22 -6.58
N ASP A 373 -22.29 -25.86 -7.48
CA ASP A 373 -22.57 -25.36 -8.86
C ASP A 373 -23.34 -24.02 -8.92
N THR A 374 -23.80 -23.49 -7.78
CA THR A 374 -24.59 -22.25 -7.69
C THR A 374 -23.94 -21.24 -6.75
N HIS A 375 -23.86 -19.98 -7.19
CA HIS A 375 -23.39 -18.88 -6.35
C HIS A 375 -24.31 -18.69 -5.14
N THR A 376 -23.89 -19.18 -3.99
CA THR A 376 -24.65 -19.02 -2.74
C THR A 376 -24.31 -17.68 -2.08
N PRO A 377 -25.27 -17.05 -1.36
CA PRO A 377 -24.98 -15.88 -0.52
C PRO A 377 -23.88 -16.11 0.52
N VAL A 378 -23.60 -17.38 0.87
CA VAL A 378 -22.54 -17.75 1.82
C VAL A 378 -21.16 -17.57 1.21
N LEU A 379 -20.94 -17.96 -0.05
CA LEU A 379 -19.66 -17.74 -0.76
C LEU A 379 -19.31 -16.25 -0.84
N PHE A 380 -20.31 -15.39 -1.08
CA PHE A 380 -20.12 -13.94 -1.06
C PHE A 380 -19.73 -13.42 0.33
N LYS A 381 -20.36 -13.93 1.40
CA LYS A 381 -20.03 -13.55 2.78
C LYS A 381 -18.62 -14.00 3.18
N LEU A 382 -18.21 -15.21 2.79
CA LEU A 382 -16.83 -15.71 2.96
C LEU A 382 -15.83 -14.76 2.28
N GLY A 383 -16.05 -14.42 1.01
CA GLY A 383 -15.18 -13.48 0.28
C GLY A 383 -15.13 -12.09 0.91
N LYS A 384 -16.28 -11.57 1.36
CA LYS A 384 -16.33 -10.29 2.07
C LYS A 384 -15.51 -10.33 3.37
N ARG A 385 -15.63 -11.39 4.16
CA ARG A 385 -14.90 -11.50 5.43
C ARG A 385 -13.39 -11.65 5.22
N ALA A 386 -12.96 -12.39 4.21
CA ALA A 386 -11.54 -12.44 3.84
C ALA A 386 -10.99 -11.06 3.47
N ASN A 387 -11.73 -10.26 2.68
CA ASN A 387 -11.34 -8.90 2.34
C ASN A 387 -11.29 -7.97 3.57
N GLU A 388 -12.23 -8.13 4.51
CA GLU A 388 -12.19 -7.41 5.79
C GLU A 388 -10.92 -7.74 6.58
N LEU A 389 -10.53 -9.02 6.65
CA LEU A 389 -9.32 -9.45 7.36
C LEU A 389 -8.02 -9.02 6.66
N LYS A 390 -7.99 -8.98 5.32
CA LYS A 390 -6.86 -8.43 4.53
C LYS A 390 -6.63 -6.93 4.74
N SER A 391 -7.64 -6.21 5.24
CA SER A 391 -7.50 -4.78 5.54
C SER A 391 -6.72 -4.50 6.82
N TYR A 392 -6.44 -5.54 7.62
CA TYR A 392 -5.62 -5.43 8.83
C TYR A 392 -4.13 -5.31 8.46
N PRO A 393 -3.31 -4.68 9.32
CA PRO A 393 -1.86 -4.66 9.16
C PRO A 393 -1.29 -6.09 9.03
N PRO A 394 -0.22 -6.32 8.25
CA PRO A 394 0.25 -7.66 7.94
C PRO A 394 0.60 -8.55 9.14
N THR A 395 0.99 -7.95 10.26
CA THR A 395 1.37 -8.64 11.51
C THR A 395 0.27 -8.56 12.58
N ALA A 396 -0.94 -8.14 12.23
CA ALA A 396 -2.04 -8.03 13.19
C ALA A 396 -2.62 -9.41 13.45
N THR A 397 -2.61 -9.83 14.72
CA THR A 397 -3.29 -11.06 15.15
C THR A 397 -4.79 -10.81 15.35
N LEU A 398 -5.57 -11.88 15.29
CA LEU A 398 -7.01 -11.81 15.58
C LEU A 398 -7.24 -11.41 17.03
N ASN A 399 -8.05 -10.36 17.25
CA ASN A 399 -8.46 -10.00 18.61
C ASN A 399 -9.61 -10.91 19.10
N GLU A 400 -9.85 -10.93 20.41
CA GLU A 400 -10.87 -11.78 21.04
C GLU A 400 -12.29 -11.58 20.47
N ASN A 401 -12.63 -10.35 20.06
CA ASN A 401 -13.92 -10.05 19.44
C ASN A 401 -14.01 -10.62 18.01
N ASP A 402 -12.92 -10.53 17.24
CA ASP A 402 -12.82 -11.06 15.89
C ASP A 402 -12.86 -12.59 15.90
N ILE A 403 -12.22 -13.23 16.87
CA ILE A 403 -12.28 -14.68 17.11
C ILE A 403 -13.71 -15.11 17.42
N ALA A 404 -14.38 -14.43 18.37
CA ALA A 404 -15.75 -14.76 18.74
C ALA A 404 -16.72 -14.59 17.56
N ARG A 405 -16.54 -13.51 16.80
CA ARG A 405 -17.34 -13.22 15.60
C ARG A 405 -17.10 -14.24 14.49
N LEU A 406 -15.85 -14.53 14.16
CA LEU A 406 -15.49 -15.53 13.13
C LEU A 406 -16.02 -16.92 13.49
N ASN A 407 -15.86 -17.35 14.74
CA ASN A 407 -16.40 -18.63 15.21
C ASN A 407 -17.93 -18.73 15.06
N SER A 408 -18.65 -17.64 15.33
CA SER A 408 -20.10 -17.59 15.13
C SER A 408 -20.47 -17.60 13.65
N GLU A 409 -19.81 -16.79 12.82
CA GLU A 409 -20.07 -16.68 11.39
C GLU A 409 -19.75 -17.99 10.65
N ILE A 410 -18.63 -18.65 10.95
CA ILE A 410 -18.22 -19.92 10.32
C ILE A 410 -19.22 -21.03 10.67
N ARG A 411 -19.74 -21.08 11.90
CA ARG A 411 -20.80 -22.05 12.27
C ARG A 411 -22.11 -21.79 11.51
N GLU A 412 -22.53 -20.53 11.40
CA GLU A 412 -23.73 -20.16 10.63
C GLU A 412 -23.57 -20.51 9.14
N TRP A 413 -22.39 -20.26 8.57
CA TRP A 413 -22.08 -20.60 7.18
C TRP A 413 -22.08 -22.11 6.97
N ARG A 414 -21.52 -22.88 7.90
CA ARG A 414 -21.54 -24.34 7.84
C ARG A 414 -22.97 -24.88 7.78
N GLU A 415 -23.85 -24.42 8.68
CA GLU A 415 -25.26 -24.83 8.69
C GLU A 415 -25.95 -24.54 7.35
N LYS A 416 -25.78 -23.32 6.83
CA LYS A 416 -26.37 -22.92 5.54
C LYS A 416 -25.83 -23.69 4.35
N LEU A 417 -24.52 -23.96 4.34
CA LEU A 417 -23.88 -24.74 3.28
C LEU A 417 -24.35 -26.19 3.31
N THR A 418 -24.52 -26.79 4.50
CA THR A 418 -25.09 -28.15 4.63
C THR A 418 -26.58 -28.25 4.27
N GLU A 419 -27.33 -27.15 4.37
CA GLU A 419 -28.72 -27.09 3.91
C GLU A 419 -28.81 -27.02 2.38
N ILE A 420 -27.88 -26.29 1.74
CA ILE A 420 -27.84 -26.13 0.28
C ILE A 420 -27.25 -27.37 -0.41
N SER A 421 -26.37 -28.11 0.26
CA SER A 421 -25.75 -29.34 -0.28
C SER A 421 -26.61 -30.60 -0.12
N LYS A 422 -27.81 -30.50 0.47
CA LYS A 422 -28.80 -31.58 0.60
C LYS A 422 -29.86 -31.46 -0.49
#